data_AF-A0A0Q4F4F0-F1
#
_entry.id   AF-A0A0Q4F4F0-F1
#
_cell.length_a   1.000
_cell.length_b   1.000
_cell.length_c   1.000
_cell.angle_alpha   90.00
_cell.angle_beta   90.00
_cell.angle_gamma   90.00
#
_symmetry.space_group_name_H-M   'P 1'
#
loop_
_entity.id
_entity.type
_entity.pdbx_description
1 polymer ?
#
loop_
_entity_poly.entity_id
_entity_poly.type
_entity_poly.pdbx_seq_one_letter_code
_entity_poly.pdbx_strand_id
1 'polypeptide(L)'
;MTGPNPHQADRSLYNVAEVAAMLAKGDTLILAAEEPLLAALPRGNWIGGTSPYFMTAEAGGTCDRDRIFVQRMPDIASVAWVGMLDRAALPDMATLGPDNGYTIVLIPGQSDVHRDFALGGLDWQDMFRRPVVGWVTGVAGDAAATDRPKVFDGRTGRSADDAAVVLHVALPDDAFARVDIVNLFVPDMDGPVLTFADDTGFSIEWVVVDGVRTRMVDHIAARGIDTRLPLVADYNGAMINVATAAIDAASGQISFFAPVHSGIEYRFARPIADYPEQFAAQLGSPRGEVAFSCNCILNYLYAGLEGRTLGSMAGPVTFGEIAYMLLTQTMVYLVIERD
;
A
#
# COMPACT_ATOMS: atom_id res chain seq x y z
N MET A 1 26.26 11.93 9.77
CA MET A 1 26.19 10.61 10.44
C MET A 1 25.15 10.73 11.54
N THR A 2 23.88 10.53 11.21
CA THR A 2 22.83 10.28 12.20
C THR A 2 22.97 8.81 12.60
N GLY A 3 22.96 8.52 13.90
CA GLY A 3 23.05 7.15 14.42
C GLY A 3 21.88 6.28 13.99
N PRO A 4 21.91 4.96 14.28
CA PRO A 4 20.79 4.07 13.99
C PRO A 4 19.50 4.64 14.61
N ASN A 5 18.40 4.53 13.87
CA ASN A 5 17.08 4.95 14.34
C ASN A 5 16.77 4.19 15.66
N PRO A 6 16.67 4.88 16.80
CA PRO A 6 16.48 4.23 18.10
C PRO A 6 15.13 3.50 18.24
N HIS A 7 14.23 3.64 17.26
CA HIS A 7 12.90 3.03 17.25
C HIS A 7 12.74 1.88 16.26
N GLN A 8 13.78 1.55 15.49
CA GLN A 8 13.72 0.36 14.65
C GLN A 8 14.06 -0.87 15.49
N ALA A 9 13.04 -1.65 15.81
CA ALA A 9 13.23 -2.90 16.53
C ALA A 9 14.13 -3.84 15.71
N ASP A 10 15.09 -4.49 16.38
CA ASP A 10 15.95 -5.55 15.80
C ASP A 10 15.14 -6.75 15.27
N ARG A 11 13.83 -6.77 15.57
CA ARG A 11 12.90 -7.84 15.24
C ARG A 11 11.52 -7.27 14.93
N SER A 12 10.93 -7.72 13.82
CA SER A 12 9.63 -7.28 13.31
C SER A 12 8.52 -8.33 13.48
N LEU A 13 8.85 -9.64 13.51
CA LEU A 13 7.87 -10.73 13.55
C LEU A 13 7.73 -11.39 14.92
N TYR A 14 6.51 -11.51 15.43
CA TYR A 14 6.19 -12.01 16.77
C TYR A 14 5.08 -13.06 16.74
N ASN A 15 5.11 -14.03 17.66
CA ASN A 15 3.99 -14.97 17.78
C ASN A 15 2.80 -14.35 18.53
N VAL A 16 1.64 -15.00 18.47
CA VAL A 16 0.39 -14.53 19.09
C VAL A 16 0.55 -14.21 20.59
N ALA A 17 1.28 -15.04 21.34
CA ALA A 17 1.46 -14.85 22.79
C ALA A 17 2.32 -13.62 23.10
N GLU A 18 3.36 -13.36 22.31
CA GLU A 18 4.20 -12.16 22.43
C GLU A 18 3.40 -10.90 22.12
N VAL A 19 2.59 -10.91 21.06
CA VAL A 19 1.73 -9.76 20.71
C VAL A 19 0.66 -9.54 21.78
N ALA A 20 0.03 -10.59 22.30
CA ALA A 20 -0.92 -10.48 23.40
C ALA A 20 -0.28 -9.87 24.67
N ALA A 21 0.99 -10.18 24.94
CA ALA A 21 1.72 -9.58 26.05
C ALA A 21 2.02 -8.08 25.83
N MET A 22 2.27 -7.64 24.59
CA MET A 22 2.39 -6.22 24.24
C MET A 22 1.06 -5.48 24.47
N LEU A 23 -0.05 -6.06 24.00
CA LEU A 23 -1.39 -5.50 24.22
C LEU A 23 -1.73 -5.38 25.72
N ALA A 24 -1.36 -6.39 26.52
CA ALA A 24 -1.56 -6.36 27.97
C ALA A 24 -0.74 -5.29 28.69
N LYS A 25 0.39 -4.85 28.11
CA LYS A 25 1.19 -3.73 28.61
C LYS A 25 0.61 -2.36 28.25
N GLY A 26 -0.36 -2.32 27.34
CA GLY A 26 -0.99 -1.09 26.86
C GLY A 26 -0.44 -0.58 25.54
N ASP A 27 0.44 -1.33 24.85
CA ASP A 27 0.97 -0.94 23.55
C ASP A 27 -0.17 -0.73 22.54
N THR A 28 -0.03 0.28 21.69
CA THR A 28 -0.90 0.48 20.52
C THR A 28 -0.22 -0.04 19.26
N LEU A 29 -0.84 -0.99 18.56
CA LEU A 29 -0.19 -1.75 17.50
C LEU A 29 -0.91 -1.64 16.14
N ILE A 30 -0.13 -1.66 15.07
CA ILE A 30 -0.57 -1.83 13.69
C ILE A 30 0.00 -3.17 13.20
N LEU A 31 -0.88 -4.09 12.83
CA LEU A 31 -0.52 -5.50 12.66
C LEU A 31 -0.77 -6.00 11.23
N ALA A 32 0.08 -6.92 10.78
CA ALA A 32 -0.16 -7.70 9.57
C ALA A 32 0.22 -9.17 9.78
N ALA A 33 -0.67 -10.08 9.39
CA ALA A 33 -0.48 -11.53 9.48
C ALA A 33 -1.56 -12.27 8.68
N GLU A 34 -1.54 -13.60 8.66
CA GLU A 34 -2.71 -14.37 8.21
C GLU A 34 -3.88 -14.27 9.18
N GLU A 35 -5.10 -14.45 8.66
CA GLU A 35 -6.36 -14.31 9.41
C GLU A 35 -6.37 -15.10 10.74
N PRO A 36 -5.98 -16.39 10.79
CA PRO A 36 -6.04 -17.16 12.03
C PRO A 36 -5.21 -16.56 13.17
N LEU A 37 -4.09 -15.91 12.85
CA LEU A 37 -3.21 -15.27 13.84
C LEU A 37 -3.85 -13.99 14.39
N LEU A 38 -4.40 -13.14 13.51
CA LEU A 38 -5.09 -11.91 13.92
C LEU A 38 -6.36 -12.21 14.72
N ALA A 39 -7.14 -13.21 14.30
CA ALA A 39 -8.36 -13.63 14.98
C ALA A 39 -8.11 -14.24 16.38
N ALA A 40 -6.90 -14.75 16.63
CA ALA A 40 -6.52 -15.32 17.93
C ALA A 40 -6.08 -14.28 18.96
N LEU A 41 -5.87 -13.02 18.56
CA LEU A 41 -5.43 -11.96 19.48
C LEU A 41 -6.56 -11.52 20.42
N PRO A 42 -6.24 -11.16 21.67
CA PRO A 42 -7.22 -10.53 22.55
C PRO A 42 -7.62 -9.15 22.03
N ARG A 43 -8.77 -8.67 22.51
CA ARG A 43 -9.15 -7.27 22.30
C ARG A 43 -8.10 -6.33 22.90
N GLY A 44 -7.82 -5.22 22.23
CA GLY A 44 -6.83 -4.25 22.66
C GLY A 44 -6.72 -3.06 21.71
N ASN A 45 -5.73 -2.21 21.93
CA ASN A 45 -5.47 -1.05 21.07
C ASN A 45 -4.69 -1.47 19.84
N TRP A 46 -5.36 -2.08 18.86
CA TRP A 46 -4.72 -2.42 17.60
C TRP A 46 -5.67 -2.39 16.41
N ILE A 47 -5.12 -2.16 15.23
CA ILE A 47 -5.77 -2.45 13.95
C ILE A 47 -4.90 -3.43 13.18
N GLY A 48 -5.48 -4.22 12.28
CA GLY A 48 -4.70 -5.16 11.49
C GLY A 48 -5.30 -5.48 10.13
N GLY A 49 -4.45 -5.92 9.22
CA GLY A 49 -4.83 -6.31 7.88
C GLY A 49 -4.11 -7.58 7.45
N THR A 50 -4.78 -8.42 6.66
CA THR A 50 -4.18 -9.70 6.25
C THR A 50 -3.02 -9.50 5.28
N SER A 51 -1.90 -10.16 5.55
CA SER A 51 -0.79 -10.40 4.61
C SER A 51 0.15 -11.47 5.18
N PRO A 52 0.65 -12.41 4.37
CA PRO A 52 1.70 -13.34 4.78
C PRO A 52 3.11 -12.89 4.36
N TYR A 53 3.27 -11.73 3.70
CA TYR A 53 4.54 -11.27 3.14
C TYR A 53 5.04 -10.02 3.89
N PHE A 54 6.34 -9.96 4.16
CA PHE A 54 6.93 -8.88 4.96
C PHE A 54 8.33 -8.50 4.48
N MET A 55 8.68 -7.24 4.66
CA MET A 55 10.07 -6.80 4.80
C MET A 55 10.37 -6.71 6.29
N THR A 56 11.33 -7.50 6.78
CA THR A 56 11.64 -7.61 8.22
C THR A 56 13.00 -7.03 8.55
N ALA A 57 13.16 -6.52 9.77
CA ALA A 57 14.45 -6.06 10.26
C ALA A 57 15.47 -7.20 10.39
N GLU A 58 15.00 -8.39 10.78
CA GLU A 58 15.87 -9.53 11.09
C GLU A 58 16.30 -10.37 9.88
N ALA A 59 15.47 -10.46 8.83
CA ALA A 59 15.70 -11.41 7.73
C ALA A 59 15.50 -10.80 6.33
N GLY A 60 15.14 -9.51 6.24
CA GLY A 60 14.75 -8.91 4.96
C GLY A 60 13.39 -9.41 4.49
N GLY A 61 13.21 -9.54 3.18
CA GLY A 61 11.97 -10.04 2.57
C GLY A 61 11.68 -11.48 2.96
N THR A 62 10.48 -11.76 3.45
CA THR A 62 10.08 -13.11 3.86
C THR A 62 8.57 -13.33 3.71
N CYS A 63 8.19 -14.57 3.40
CA CYS A 63 6.83 -15.08 3.57
C CYS A 63 6.73 -15.85 4.89
N ASP A 64 5.91 -15.37 5.82
CA ASP A 64 5.72 -15.99 7.13
C ASP A 64 4.23 -16.13 7.46
N ARG A 65 3.83 -17.35 7.79
CA ARG A 65 2.42 -17.70 8.05
C ARG A 65 2.14 -18.02 9.53
N ASP A 66 3.17 -18.00 10.36
CA ASP A 66 3.12 -18.42 11.77
C ASP A 66 3.31 -17.24 12.73
N ARG A 67 3.75 -16.09 12.22
CA ARG A 67 4.06 -14.89 13.01
C ARG A 67 3.32 -13.66 12.47
N ILE A 68 3.23 -12.67 13.35
CA ILE A 68 2.57 -11.39 13.14
C ILE A 68 3.65 -10.31 13.04
N PHE A 69 3.60 -9.54 11.95
CA PHE A 69 4.36 -8.30 11.86
C PHE A 69 3.76 -7.25 12.78
N VAL A 70 4.62 -6.67 13.63
CA VAL A 70 4.21 -5.66 14.62
C VAL A 70 4.87 -4.33 14.30
N GLN A 71 4.04 -3.34 14.00
CA GLN A 71 4.42 -1.94 14.06
C GLN A 71 3.81 -1.30 15.32
N ARG A 72 4.65 -0.63 16.11
CA ARG A 72 4.21 0.11 17.29
C ARG A 72 3.87 1.54 16.89
N MET A 73 2.80 2.07 17.47
CA MET A 73 2.54 3.50 17.38
C MET A 73 3.63 4.27 18.13
N PRO A 74 4.16 5.38 17.57
CA PRO A 74 5.15 6.23 18.25
C PRO A 74 4.66 6.75 19.60
N ASP A 75 5.53 6.84 20.60
CA ASP A 75 5.18 7.25 21.97
C ASP A 75 4.59 8.66 22.06
N ILE A 76 4.97 9.51 21.11
CA ILE A 76 4.53 10.92 21.04
C ILE A 76 3.13 11.04 20.44
N ALA A 77 2.63 9.99 19.83
CA ALA A 77 1.36 9.96 19.13
C ALA A 77 0.25 9.40 20.02
N SER A 78 -0.99 9.74 19.72
CA SER A 78 -2.15 9.17 20.42
C SER A 78 -3.27 8.81 19.44
N VAL A 79 -4.06 7.80 19.78
CA VAL A 79 -5.20 7.42 18.95
C VAL A 79 -6.32 8.44 19.14
N ALA A 80 -6.61 9.22 18.09
CA ALA A 80 -7.71 10.16 18.08
C ALA A 80 -9.04 9.47 17.76
N TRP A 81 -9.04 8.53 16.80
CA TRP A 81 -10.24 7.82 16.38
C TRP A 81 -9.88 6.49 15.69
N VAL A 82 -10.72 5.46 15.88
CA VAL A 82 -10.63 4.18 15.16
C VAL A 82 -12.03 3.71 14.82
N GLY A 83 -12.21 3.16 13.62
CA GLY A 83 -13.47 2.53 13.24
C GLY A 83 -13.40 1.77 11.92
N MET A 84 -14.41 0.93 11.70
CA MET A 84 -14.65 0.28 10.41
C MET A 84 -15.64 1.11 9.61
N LEU A 85 -15.28 1.44 8.37
CA LEU A 85 -16.08 2.25 7.46
C LEU A 85 -16.40 1.44 6.20
N ASP A 86 -17.69 1.25 5.94
CA ASP A 86 -18.17 0.61 4.72
C ASP A 86 -18.15 1.59 3.53
N ARG A 87 -18.70 1.16 2.39
CA ARG A 87 -18.77 1.96 1.15
C ARG A 87 -19.46 3.32 1.34
N ALA A 88 -20.47 3.38 2.20
CA ALA A 88 -21.26 4.60 2.40
C ALA A 88 -20.54 5.58 3.33
N ALA A 89 -19.82 5.07 4.34
CA ALA A 89 -19.18 5.89 5.36
C ALA A 89 -17.73 6.25 5.05
N LEU A 90 -17.00 5.45 4.25
CA LEU A 90 -15.59 5.68 3.96
C LEU A 90 -15.29 7.04 3.30
N PRO A 91 -16.14 7.59 2.40
CA PRO A 91 -15.89 8.92 1.82
C PRO A 91 -15.74 10.05 2.85
N ASP A 92 -16.35 9.90 4.03
CA ASP A 92 -16.30 10.91 5.09
C ASP A 92 -15.11 10.72 6.06
N MET A 93 -14.22 9.74 5.82
CA MET A 93 -13.18 9.35 6.78
C MET A 93 -12.29 10.53 7.22
N ALA A 94 -11.95 11.43 6.30
CA ALA A 94 -11.07 12.56 6.61
C ALA A 94 -11.66 13.55 7.63
N THR A 95 -12.98 13.53 7.83
CA THR A 95 -13.69 14.41 8.78
C THR A 95 -13.66 13.91 10.22
N LEU A 96 -13.28 12.64 10.44
CA LEU A 96 -13.35 11.96 11.75
C LEU A 96 -12.07 12.13 12.60
N GLY A 97 -11.00 12.69 12.02
CA GLY A 97 -9.69 12.81 12.66
C GLY A 97 -9.31 14.23 13.12
N PRO A 98 -8.20 14.37 13.87
CA PRO A 98 -7.67 15.65 14.39
C PRO A 98 -6.86 16.46 13.36
N ASP A 99 -6.95 17.79 13.35
CA ASP A 99 -6.27 18.62 12.34
C ASP A 99 -4.77 18.34 12.19
N ASN A 100 -4.04 18.19 13.31
CA ASN A 100 -2.65 17.73 13.30
C ASN A 100 -2.56 16.23 13.60
N GLY A 101 -1.87 15.49 12.72
CA GLY A 101 -1.75 14.05 12.82
C GLY A 101 -1.67 13.37 11.46
N TYR A 102 -2.08 12.10 11.43
CA TYR A 102 -2.13 11.31 10.21
C TYR A 102 -3.20 10.21 10.30
N THR A 103 -3.51 9.62 9.16
CA THR A 103 -4.46 8.52 9.01
C THR A 103 -3.75 7.27 8.52
N ILE A 104 -4.05 6.12 9.14
CA ILE A 104 -3.74 4.79 8.60
C ILE A 104 -5.06 4.16 8.15
N VAL A 105 -5.15 3.76 6.88
CA VAL A 105 -6.33 3.07 6.31
C VAL A 105 -5.95 1.70 5.75
N LEU A 106 -6.62 0.65 6.20
CA LEU A 106 -6.44 -0.69 5.63
C LEU A 106 -7.71 -1.09 4.91
N ILE A 107 -7.58 -1.61 3.70
CA ILE A 107 -8.73 -1.93 2.84
C ILE A 107 -8.64 -3.39 2.37
N PRO A 108 -9.69 -4.21 2.54
CA PRO A 108 -9.74 -5.55 1.96
C PRO A 108 -9.56 -5.53 0.45
N GLY A 109 -8.52 -6.19 -0.06
CA GLY A 109 -8.27 -6.30 -1.50
C GLY A 109 -9.45 -6.90 -2.26
N GLN A 110 -9.66 -6.40 -3.48
CA GLN A 110 -10.75 -6.81 -4.38
C GLN A 110 -12.19 -6.59 -3.86
N SER A 111 -12.36 -5.95 -2.70
CA SER A 111 -13.69 -5.56 -2.21
C SER A 111 -14.27 -4.39 -2.99
N ASP A 112 -15.59 -4.20 -2.87
CA ASP A 112 -16.25 -3.02 -3.42
C ASP A 112 -15.74 -1.70 -2.78
N VAL A 113 -15.36 -1.73 -1.50
CA VAL A 113 -14.75 -0.57 -0.81
C VAL A 113 -13.40 -0.23 -1.41
N HIS A 114 -12.58 -1.23 -1.72
CA HIS A 114 -11.32 -1.04 -2.43
C HIS A 114 -11.54 -0.40 -3.81
N ARG A 115 -12.52 -0.90 -4.58
CA ARG A 115 -12.87 -0.32 -5.88
C ARG A 115 -13.29 1.15 -5.75
N ASP A 116 -14.17 1.47 -4.82
CA ASP A 116 -14.70 2.82 -4.65
C ASP A 116 -13.60 3.80 -4.20
N PHE A 117 -12.71 3.38 -3.29
CA PHE A 117 -11.53 4.15 -2.88
C PHE A 117 -10.59 4.42 -4.07
N ALA A 118 -10.29 3.39 -4.87
CA ALA A 118 -9.35 3.52 -5.98
C ALA A 118 -9.88 4.44 -7.10
N LEU A 119 -11.19 4.42 -7.35
CA LEU A 119 -11.82 5.20 -8.43
C LEU A 119 -12.11 6.64 -8.03
N GLY A 120 -12.52 6.88 -6.77
CA GLY A 120 -13.05 8.18 -6.35
C GLY A 120 -12.37 8.80 -5.12
N GLY A 121 -11.41 8.11 -4.49
CA GLY A 121 -10.80 8.55 -3.24
C GLY A 121 -10.17 9.93 -3.29
N LEU A 122 -9.57 10.28 -4.44
CA LEU A 122 -8.96 11.60 -4.66
C LEU A 122 -9.98 12.76 -4.62
N ASP A 123 -11.24 12.50 -4.93
CA ASP A 123 -12.32 13.49 -4.97
C ASP A 123 -13.07 13.61 -3.64
N TRP A 124 -12.75 12.79 -2.64
CA TRP A 124 -13.42 12.82 -1.35
C TRP A 124 -13.06 14.06 -0.55
N GLN A 125 -14.04 14.53 0.21
CA GLN A 125 -13.90 15.75 0.98
C GLN A 125 -12.73 15.63 1.97
N ASP A 126 -11.90 16.68 2.04
CA ASP A 126 -10.80 16.80 3.00
C ASP A 126 -9.72 15.69 2.88
N MET A 127 -9.67 14.91 1.79
CA MET A 127 -8.70 13.81 1.60
C MET A 127 -7.24 14.24 1.81
N PHE A 128 -6.89 15.46 1.39
CA PHE A 128 -5.54 16.02 1.49
C PHE A 128 -5.32 16.86 2.76
N ARG A 129 -6.29 16.93 3.67
CA ARG A 129 -6.20 17.75 4.90
C ARG A 129 -5.08 17.28 5.83
N ARG A 130 -4.76 15.98 5.81
CA ARG A 130 -3.71 15.36 6.61
C ARG A 130 -3.05 14.22 5.84
N PRO A 131 -1.81 13.83 6.19
CA PRO A 131 -1.19 12.59 5.71
C PRO A 131 -2.13 11.38 5.81
N VAL A 132 -2.35 10.70 4.69
CA VAL A 132 -3.07 9.43 4.63
C VAL A 132 -2.13 8.38 4.10
N VAL A 133 -1.87 7.35 4.90
CA VAL A 133 -1.10 6.17 4.52
C VAL A 133 -1.89 4.90 4.79
N GLY A 134 -1.45 3.77 4.24
CA GLY A 134 -2.17 2.54 4.43
C GLY A 134 -1.80 1.46 3.44
N TRP A 135 -2.59 0.40 3.41
CA TRP A 135 -2.41 -0.64 2.41
C TRP A 135 -3.68 -1.43 2.10
N VAL A 136 -3.66 -2.06 0.93
CA VAL A 136 -4.64 -3.04 0.50
C VAL A 136 -4.23 -4.42 1.00
N THR A 137 -5.07 -5.04 1.82
CA THR A 137 -4.80 -6.34 2.43
C THR A 137 -4.93 -7.46 1.40
N GLY A 138 -4.33 -8.62 1.68
CA GLY A 138 -4.45 -9.78 0.81
C GLY A 138 -4.21 -11.10 1.53
N VAL A 139 -4.09 -12.16 0.74
CA VAL A 139 -3.90 -13.55 1.18
C VAL A 139 -2.74 -14.17 0.41
N ALA A 140 -2.24 -15.32 0.85
CA ALA A 140 -1.17 -16.03 0.15
C ALA A 140 -1.56 -16.37 -1.30
N GLY A 141 -0.58 -16.45 -2.20
CA GLY A 141 -0.84 -16.81 -3.61
C GLY A 141 -1.38 -18.23 -3.81
N ASP A 142 -1.21 -19.11 -2.81
CA ASP A 142 -1.74 -20.48 -2.78
C ASP A 142 -3.01 -20.63 -1.92
N ALA A 143 -3.63 -19.52 -1.52
CA ALA A 143 -4.83 -19.51 -0.69
C ALA A 143 -6.02 -20.19 -1.37
N ALA A 144 -6.97 -20.67 -0.55
CA ALA A 144 -8.19 -21.27 -1.06
C ALA A 144 -9.07 -20.21 -1.73
N ALA A 145 -9.89 -20.61 -2.71
CA ALA A 145 -10.81 -19.68 -3.39
C ALA A 145 -11.83 -18.99 -2.47
N THR A 146 -12.06 -19.58 -1.29
CA THR A 146 -12.92 -19.05 -0.22
C THR A 146 -12.22 -18.04 0.67
N ASP A 147 -10.88 -18.00 0.66
CA ASP A 147 -10.12 -17.07 1.48
C ASP A 147 -10.32 -15.66 0.92
N ARG A 148 -10.47 -14.70 1.84
CA ARG A 148 -10.76 -13.31 1.53
C ARG A 148 -9.76 -12.44 2.26
N PRO A 149 -9.21 -11.40 1.62
CA PRO A 149 -8.51 -10.35 2.33
C PRO A 149 -9.39 -9.76 3.42
N LYS A 150 -8.84 -9.50 4.60
CA LYS A 150 -9.59 -8.94 5.73
C LYS A 150 -8.86 -7.83 6.43
N VAL A 151 -9.64 -7.04 7.16
CA VAL A 151 -9.17 -6.06 8.12
C VAL A 151 -9.79 -6.33 9.50
N PHE A 152 -9.14 -5.82 10.54
CA PHE A 152 -9.49 -6.04 11.93
C PHE A 152 -9.46 -4.74 12.72
N ASP A 153 -10.48 -4.56 13.55
CA ASP A 153 -10.48 -3.59 14.65
C ASP A 153 -10.32 -4.37 15.95
N GLY A 154 -9.11 -4.28 16.51
CA GLY A 154 -8.72 -4.96 17.74
C GLY A 154 -9.48 -4.49 18.97
N ARG A 155 -10.08 -3.29 18.97
CA ARG A 155 -10.85 -2.80 20.13
C ARG A 155 -12.16 -3.55 20.28
N THR A 156 -12.82 -3.79 19.15
CA THR A 156 -14.10 -4.51 19.09
C THR A 156 -13.90 -6.01 18.88
N GLY A 157 -12.75 -6.43 18.35
CA GLY A 157 -12.47 -7.79 17.89
C GLY A 157 -13.24 -8.14 16.61
N ARG A 158 -13.73 -7.14 15.88
CA ARG A 158 -14.45 -7.34 14.61
C ARG A 158 -13.45 -7.50 13.47
N SER A 159 -13.81 -8.32 12.50
CA SER A 159 -13.16 -8.44 11.20
C SER A 159 -14.15 -8.10 10.09
N ALA A 160 -13.65 -7.58 8.96
CA ALA A 160 -14.46 -7.31 7.76
C ALA A 160 -13.66 -7.59 6.48
N ASP A 161 -14.36 -8.03 5.44
CA ASP A 161 -13.86 -8.12 4.05
C ASP A 161 -14.60 -7.14 3.11
N ASP A 162 -15.55 -6.38 3.64
CA ASP A 162 -16.42 -5.43 2.94
C ASP A 162 -16.39 -4.01 3.51
N ALA A 163 -15.48 -3.74 4.46
CA ALA A 163 -15.26 -2.44 5.08
C ALA A 163 -13.76 -2.18 5.26
N ALA A 164 -13.35 -0.92 5.20
CA ALA A 164 -12.01 -0.51 5.58
C ALA A 164 -11.91 -0.33 7.10
N VAL A 165 -10.73 -0.56 7.69
CA VAL A 165 -10.44 -0.08 9.05
C VAL A 165 -9.59 1.18 8.95
N VAL A 166 -10.00 2.22 9.66
CA VAL A 166 -9.34 3.53 9.65
C VAL A 166 -8.91 3.86 11.08
N LEU A 167 -7.67 4.31 11.22
CA LEU A 167 -7.07 4.81 12.45
C LEU A 167 -6.60 6.24 12.21
N HIS A 168 -7.18 7.20 12.93
CA HIS A 168 -6.67 8.55 13.02
C HIS A 168 -5.78 8.70 14.24
N VAL A 169 -4.58 9.22 14.00
CA VAL A 169 -3.54 9.45 14.99
C VAL A 169 -3.37 10.94 15.17
N ALA A 170 -3.41 11.43 16.41
CA ALA A 170 -3.07 12.79 16.77
C ALA A 170 -1.58 12.91 17.10
N LEU A 171 -1.00 14.04 16.73
CA LEU A 171 0.35 14.45 17.10
C LEU A 171 0.32 15.71 17.97
N PRO A 172 1.33 15.92 18.83
CA PRO A 172 1.48 17.17 19.57
C PRO A 172 1.82 18.31 18.61
N ASP A 173 1.58 19.54 19.04
CA ASP A 173 1.73 20.75 18.21
C ASP A 173 3.18 20.99 17.72
N ASP A 174 4.19 20.40 18.38
CA ASP A 174 5.61 20.47 18.01
C ASP A 174 6.06 19.36 17.06
N ALA A 175 5.13 18.57 16.53
CA ALA A 175 5.41 17.46 15.62
C ALA A 175 4.45 17.43 14.42
N PHE A 176 4.96 17.00 13.28
CA PHE A 176 4.17 16.82 12.06
C PHE A 176 4.54 15.52 11.34
N ALA A 177 3.59 14.97 10.60
CA ALA A 177 3.77 13.77 9.79
C ALA A 177 4.03 14.12 8.33
N ARG A 178 4.90 13.35 7.68
CA ARG A 178 5.21 13.49 6.25
C ARG A 178 5.19 12.13 5.57
N VAL A 179 4.47 12.03 4.46
CA VAL A 179 4.42 10.83 3.61
C VAL A 179 5.48 10.94 2.53
N ASP A 180 6.16 9.84 2.27
CA ASP A 180 7.03 9.66 1.12
C ASP A 180 6.65 8.42 0.33
N ILE A 181 6.88 8.48 -0.99
CA ILE A 181 6.65 7.39 -1.93
C ILE A 181 7.97 7.14 -2.66
N VAL A 182 8.48 5.92 -2.54
CA VAL A 182 9.61 5.43 -3.34
C VAL A 182 9.05 4.77 -4.60
N ASN A 183 9.14 5.48 -5.72
CA ASN A 183 8.74 5.02 -7.04
C ASN A 183 9.93 5.05 -8.01
N LEU A 184 10.41 3.87 -8.40
CA LEU A 184 11.57 3.73 -9.30
C LEU A 184 11.20 3.83 -10.79
N PHE A 185 9.92 3.79 -11.12
CA PHE A 185 9.45 3.70 -12.49
C PHE A 185 9.35 5.09 -13.11
N VAL A 186 10.06 5.27 -14.22
CA VAL A 186 10.05 6.48 -15.04
C VAL A 186 9.40 6.15 -16.38
N PRO A 187 8.47 6.97 -16.89
CA PRO A 187 7.84 6.73 -18.18
C PRO A 187 8.88 6.69 -19.31
N ASP A 188 8.70 5.77 -20.25
CA ASP A 188 9.52 5.77 -21.46
C ASP A 188 9.07 6.85 -22.42
N MET A 189 9.78 7.98 -22.43
CA MET A 189 9.47 9.14 -23.25
C MET A 189 9.64 8.89 -24.76
N ASP A 190 10.35 7.82 -25.14
CA ASP A 190 10.50 7.38 -26.53
C ASP A 190 9.39 6.41 -26.96
N GLY A 191 8.59 5.92 -25.99
CA GLY A 191 7.43 5.06 -26.23
C GLY A 191 6.21 5.82 -26.75
N PRO A 192 5.13 5.12 -27.11
CA PRO A 192 3.86 5.75 -27.51
C PRO A 192 3.14 6.37 -26.32
N VAL A 193 2.30 7.38 -26.58
CA VAL A 193 1.30 7.88 -25.61
C VAL A 193 0.09 6.96 -25.63
N LEU A 194 -0.37 6.57 -24.45
CA LEU A 194 -1.58 5.78 -24.23
C LEU A 194 -2.62 6.65 -23.52
N THR A 195 -3.82 6.78 -24.09
CA THR A 195 -4.96 7.42 -23.42
C THR A 195 -6.20 6.54 -23.44
N PHE A 196 -6.99 6.60 -22.36
CA PHE A 196 -8.18 5.78 -22.16
C PHE A 196 -9.44 6.63 -22.33
N ALA A 197 -9.71 7.06 -23.56
CA ALA A 197 -10.67 8.14 -23.86
C ALA A 197 -12.05 8.02 -23.18
N ASP A 198 -12.65 6.82 -23.16
CA ASP A 198 -13.98 6.60 -22.60
C ASP A 198 -13.97 5.70 -21.34
N ASP A 199 -12.80 5.16 -20.99
CA ASP A 199 -12.68 4.09 -20.00
C ASP A 199 -11.95 4.58 -18.74
N THR A 200 -12.68 4.65 -17.63
CA THR A 200 -12.09 4.72 -16.28
C THR A 200 -12.41 3.41 -15.57
N GLY A 201 -11.40 2.67 -15.14
CA GLY A 201 -11.61 1.38 -14.50
C GLY A 201 -10.41 0.47 -14.45
N PHE A 202 -10.65 -0.73 -13.93
CA PHE A 202 -9.63 -1.76 -13.74
C PHE A 202 -9.47 -2.70 -14.94
N SER A 203 -10.42 -2.72 -15.87
CA SER A 203 -10.38 -3.61 -17.04
C SER A 203 -10.62 -2.80 -18.31
N ILE A 204 -9.77 -3.01 -19.31
CA ILE A 204 -9.75 -2.25 -20.55
C ILE A 204 -9.64 -3.21 -21.72
N GLU A 205 -10.32 -2.91 -22.81
CA GLU A 205 -10.12 -3.58 -24.10
C GLU A 205 -9.41 -2.65 -25.10
N TRP A 206 -9.85 -1.39 -25.17
CA TRP A 206 -9.40 -0.41 -26.16
C TRP A 206 -8.60 0.72 -25.52
N VAL A 207 -7.54 1.13 -26.21
CA VAL A 207 -6.69 2.27 -25.83
C VAL A 207 -6.42 3.10 -27.06
N VAL A 208 -6.21 4.40 -26.89
CA VAL A 208 -5.75 5.27 -27.98
C VAL A 208 -4.23 5.36 -27.90
N VAL A 209 -3.55 4.81 -28.91
CA VAL A 209 -2.09 4.79 -29.05
C VAL A 209 -1.70 5.86 -30.06
N ASP A 210 -1.04 6.93 -29.62
CA ASP A 210 -0.67 8.08 -30.48
C ASP A 210 -1.83 8.58 -31.37
N GLY A 211 -3.04 8.63 -30.80
CA GLY A 211 -4.26 9.06 -31.49
C GLY A 211 -5.02 7.96 -32.24
N VAL A 212 -4.52 6.72 -32.28
CA VAL A 212 -5.15 5.59 -32.98
C VAL A 212 -5.78 4.61 -32.00
N ARG A 213 -7.10 4.44 -32.08
CA ARG A 213 -7.83 3.42 -31.31
C ARG A 213 -7.31 2.02 -31.66
N THR A 214 -6.76 1.35 -30.66
CA THR A 214 -6.04 0.08 -30.77
C THR A 214 -6.49 -0.83 -29.65
N ARG A 215 -6.64 -2.13 -29.93
CA ARG A 215 -6.90 -3.11 -28.88
C ARG A 215 -5.63 -3.32 -28.06
N MET A 216 -5.70 -3.15 -26.75
CA MET A 216 -4.49 -3.04 -25.92
C MET A 216 -3.65 -4.32 -25.94
N VAL A 217 -4.31 -5.49 -25.93
CA VAL A 217 -3.60 -6.79 -25.98
C VAL A 217 -2.82 -6.98 -27.28
N ASP A 218 -3.32 -6.45 -28.41
CA ASP A 218 -2.64 -6.55 -29.70
C ASP A 218 -1.42 -5.62 -29.74
N HIS A 219 -1.54 -4.41 -29.16
CA HIS A 219 -0.42 -3.48 -29.04
C HIS A 219 0.72 -4.08 -28.21
N ILE A 220 0.40 -4.66 -27.06
CA ILE A 220 1.35 -5.35 -26.18
C ILE A 220 2.04 -6.48 -26.93
N ALA A 221 1.28 -7.36 -27.58
CA ALA A 221 1.81 -8.51 -28.29
C ALA A 221 2.68 -8.10 -29.50
N ALA A 222 2.23 -7.13 -30.30
CA ALA A 222 2.95 -6.68 -31.50
C ALA A 222 4.28 -5.99 -31.19
N ARG A 223 4.40 -5.38 -30.01
CA ARG A 223 5.61 -4.66 -29.56
C ARG A 223 6.46 -5.45 -28.58
N GLY A 224 5.99 -6.61 -28.12
CA GLY A 224 6.70 -7.42 -27.12
C GLY A 224 6.88 -6.68 -25.80
N ILE A 225 5.86 -5.93 -25.37
CA ILE A 225 5.93 -5.12 -24.14
C ILE A 225 6.05 -6.03 -22.92
N ASP A 226 7.02 -5.76 -22.06
CA ASP A 226 7.17 -6.44 -20.78
C ASP A 226 6.17 -5.86 -19.76
N THR A 227 5.06 -6.57 -19.53
CA THR A 227 3.96 -6.13 -18.67
C THR A 227 4.25 -6.27 -17.17
N ARG A 228 5.49 -6.64 -16.80
CA ARG A 228 6.01 -6.47 -15.43
C ARG A 228 6.37 -5.00 -15.15
N LEU A 229 6.58 -4.21 -16.20
CA LEU A 229 6.75 -2.77 -16.14
C LEU A 229 5.36 -2.10 -16.15
N PRO A 230 5.04 -1.23 -15.19
CA PRO A 230 3.74 -0.60 -15.10
C PRO A 230 3.54 0.44 -16.21
N LEU A 231 2.28 0.82 -16.42
CA LEU A 231 1.99 2.14 -16.98
C LEU A 231 2.36 3.20 -15.96
N VAL A 232 2.90 4.34 -16.41
CA VAL A 232 3.23 5.49 -15.59
C VAL A 232 2.54 6.72 -16.18
N ALA A 233 1.92 7.51 -15.31
CA ALA A 233 1.26 8.76 -15.66
C ALA A 233 1.59 9.87 -14.66
N ASP A 234 1.54 11.10 -15.14
CA ASP A 234 1.77 12.30 -14.33
C ASP A 234 0.44 12.83 -13.77
N TYR A 235 0.28 12.74 -12.45
CA TYR A 235 -0.84 13.27 -11.70
C TYR A 235 -0.38 14.56 -11.00
N ASN A 236 -0.42 15.68 -11.74
CA ASN A 236 -0.09 17.02 -11.24
C ASN A 236 1.33 17.14 -10.63
N GLY A 237 2.31 16.48 -11.24
CA GLY A 237 3.73 16.44 -10.85
C GLY A 237 4.15 15.16 -10.15
N ALA A 238 3.21 14.26 -9.83
CA ALA A 238 3.49 12.97 -9.22
C ALA A 238 3.41 11.84 -10.25
N MET A 239 4.48 11.04 -10.38
CA MET A 239 4.49 9.86 -11.25
C MET A 239 3.78 8.69 -10.56
N ILE A 240 2.65 8.27 -11.11
CA ILE A 240 1.80 7.21 -10.57
C ILE A 240 1.83 5.98 -11.48
N ASN A 241 2.03 4.83 -10.86
CA ASN A 241 2.10 3.54 -11.54
C ASN A 241 0.75 2.84 -11.57
N VAL A 242 0.44 2.23 -12.70
CA VAL A 242 -0.68 1.30 -12.87
C VAL A 242 -0.15 -0.04 -13.37
N ALA A 243 -0.02 -0.98 -12.43
CA ALA A 243 0.49 -2.32 -12.70
C ALA A 243 -0.54 -3.22 -13.40
N THR A 244 -0.09 -3.99 -14.38
CA THR A 244 -0.91 -5.02 -15.05
C THR A 244 -1.17 -6.20 -14.11
N ALA A 245 -2.43 -6.60 -13.98
CA ALA A 245 -2.87 -7.74 -13.18
C ALA A 245 -3.03 -9.01 -14.03
N ALA A 246 -3.71 -8.90 -15.17
CA ALA A 246 -3.97 -10.05 -16.04
C ALA A 246 -4.16 -9.62 -17.49
N ILE A 247 -3.83 -10.52 -18.42
CA ILE A 247 -4.13 -10.38 -19.85
C ILE A 247 -4.96 -11.58 -20.27
N ASP A 248 -6.20 -11.34 -20.67
CA ASP A 248 -7.06 -12.34 -21.26
C ASP A 248 -7.06 -12.16 -22.78
N ALA A 249 -6.16 -12.89 -23.45
CA ALA A 249 -6.04 -12.86 -24.90
C ALA A 249 -7.30 -13.39 -25.62
N ALA A 250 -8.13 -14.22 -24.96
CA ALA A 250 -9.33 -14.78 -25.57
C ALA A 250 -10.46 -13.74 -25.64
N SER A 251 -10.68 -12.99 -24.56
CA SER A 251 -11.65 -11.88 -24.55
C SER A 251 -11.08 -10.56 -25.08
N GLY A 252 -9.76 -10.45 -25.20
CA GLY A 252 -9.08 -9.22 -25.62
C GLY A 252 -8.94 -8.18 -24.52
N GLN A 253 -9.22 -8.54 -23.26
CA GLN A 253 -9.17 -7.65 -22.12
C GLN A 253 -7.82 -7.70 -21.40
N ILE A 254 -7.43 -6.55 -20.85
CA ILE A 254 -6.37 -6.41 -19.86
C ILE A 254 -6.96 -5.88 -18.57
N SER A 255 -6.53 -6.43 -17.44
CA SER A 255 -6.89 -5.93 -16.11
C SER A 255 -5.68 -5.39 -15.39
N PHE A 256 -5.90 -4.39 -14.54
CA PHE A 256 -4.89 -3.70 -13.74
C PHE A 256 -5.15 -3.84 -12.25
N PHE A 257 -4.12 -3.66 -11.43
CA PHE A 257 -4.25 -3.65 -9.96
C PHE A 257 -4.75 -2.31 -9.42
N ALA A 258 -4.61 -1.24 -10.19
CA ALA A 258 -5.20 0.09 -9.95
C ALA A 258 -5.94 0.55 -11.21
N PRO A 259 -6.94 1.44 -11.10
CA PRO A 259 -7.67 1.88 -12.28
C PRO A 259 -6.82 2.80 -13.15
N VAL A 260 -7.05 2.73 -14.46
CA VAL A 260 -6.68 3.82 -15.37
C VAL A 260 -7.81 4.83 -15.41
N HIS A 261 -7.49 6.09 -15.70
CA HIS A 261 -8.45 7.19 -15.77
C HIS A 261 -8.51 7.78 -17.18
N SER A 262 -9.73 8.08 -17.61
CA SER A 262 -9.95 8.85 -18.84
C SER A 262 -9.33 10.24 -18.75
N GLY A 263 -8.80 10.69 -19.89
CA GLY A 263 -8.17 12.01 -20.01
C GLY A 263 -6.74 12.09 -19.48
N ILE A 264 -6.19 11.00 -18.93
CA ILE A 264 -4.80 10.94 -18.47
C ILE A 264 -3.91 10.26 -19.51
N GLU A 265 -2.72 10.82 -19.71
CA GLU A 265 -1.69 10.25 -20.58
C GLU A 265 -0.81 9.27 -19.80
N TYR A 266 -0.71 8.05 -20.31
CA TYR A 266 0.12 6.99 -19.76
C TYR A 266 1.21 6.59 -20.76
N ARG A 267 2.32 6.09 -20.21
CA ARG A 267 3.40 5.43 -20.97
C ARG A 267 3.89 4.21 -20.18
N PHE A 268 4.33 3.16 -20.85
CA PHE A 268 5.01 2.08 -20.12
C PHE A 268 6.33 2.59 -19.51
N ALA A 269 6.67 2.07 -18.34
CA ALA A 269 7.92 2.41 -17.68
C ALA A 269 9.14 1.88 -18.44
N ARG A 270 10.27 2.57 -18.28
CA ARG A 270 11.58 2.05 -18.72
C ARG A 270 12.01 0.85 -17.86
N PRO A 271 12.78 -0.10 -18.42
CA PRO A 271 13.37 -1.19 -17.64
C PRO A 271 14.25 -0.67 -16.50
N ILE A 272 14.17 -1.32 -15.34
CA ILE A 272 15.05 -1.06 -14.19
C ILE A 272 16.23 -2.03 -14.26
N ALA A 273 17.45 -1.49 -14.17
CA ALA A 273 18.67 -2.30 -14.26
C ALA A 273 19.00 -3.02 -12.95
N ASP A 274 19.28 -2.27 -11.87
CA ASP A 274 19.54 -2.80 -10.54
C ASP A 274 18.51 -2.21 -9.57
N TYR A 275 17.48 -3.00 -9.26
CA TYR A 275 16.40 -2.55 -8.40
C TYR A 275 16.89 -2.26 -6.97
N PRO A 276 17.59 -3.17 -6.25
CA PRO A 276 18.08 -2.87 -4.91
C PRO A 276 18.95 -1.61 -4.82
N GLU A 277 19.87 -1.41 -5.77
CA GLU A 277 20.75 -0.23 -5.77
C GLU A 277 19.96 1.07 -5.99
N GLN A 278 19.10 1.11 -7.01
CA GLN A 278 18.30 2.29 -7.30
C GLN A 278 17.28 2.57 -6.19
N PHE A 279 16.72 1.52 -5.59
CA PHE A 279 15.84 1.61 -4.42
C PHE A 279 16.55 2.28 -3.25
N ALA A 280 17.74 1.79 -2.88
CA ALA A 280 18.52 2.36 -1.79
C ALA A 280 18.90 3.83 -2.07
N ALA A 281 19.22 4.16 -3.32
CA ALA A 281 19.51 5.53 -3.73
C ALA A 281 18.29 6.46 -3.60
N GLN A 282 17.08 5.99 -3.99
CA GLN A 282 15.86 6.79 -3.90
C GLN A 282 15.35 6.91 -2.46
N LEU A 283 15.42 5.85 -1.66
CA LEU A 283 15.07 5.88 -0.24
C LEU A 283 15.98 6.83 0.55
N GLY A 284 17.27 6.84 0.22
CA GLY A 284 18.26 7.69 0.88
C GLY A 284 18.35 7.43 2.38
N SER A 285 18.25 8.48 3.19
CA SER A 285 18.23 8.40 4.65
C SER A 285 17.08 9.24 5.18
N PRO A 286 15.92 8.61 5.47
CA PRO A 286 14.77 9.31 6.03
C PRO A 286 15.15 10.12 7.28
N ARG A 287 14.67 11.35 7.36
CA ARG A 287 14.78 12.18 8.57
C ARG A 287 13.52 11.98 9.41
N GLY A 288 13.69 11.93 10.72
CA GLY A 288 12.59 11.69 11.66
C GLY A 288 12.39 10.21 11.99
N GLU A 289 11.37 9.95 12.82
CA GLU A 289 10.99 8.60 13.25
C GLU A 289 10.05 7.99 12.21
N VAL A 290 10.40 6.83 11.65
CA VAL A 290 9.52 6.08 10.74
C VAL A 290 8.36 5.48 11.54
N ALA A 291 7.17 6.06 11.39
CA ALA A 291 5.95 5.64 12.09
C ALA A 291 5.12 4.61 11.31
N PHE A 292 5.30 4.56 9.99
CA PHE A 292 4.60 3.63 9.10
C PHE A 292 5.46 3.28 7.89
N SER A 293 5.42 2.04 7.42
CA SER A 293 5.86 1.71 6.06
C SER A 293 5.21 0.45 5.51
N CYS A 294 5.05 0.37 4.19
CA CYS A 294 4.59 -0.82 3.48
C CYS A 294 5.21 -0.88 2.07
N ASN A 295 5.33 -2.08 1.50
CA ASN A 295 5.95 -2.30 0.20
C ASN A 295 5.05 -3.14 -0.72
N CYS A 296 5.02 -2.88 -2.02
CA CYS A 296 4.21 -3.66 -2.95
C CYS A 296 4.65 -5.13 -3.05
N ILE A 297 3.69 -6.04 -3.13
CA ILE A 297 3.92 -7.46 -3.48
C ILE A 297 4.58 -7.61 -4.85
N LEU A 298 4.30 -6.70 -5.79
CA LEU A 298 4.92 -6.74 -7.11
C LEU A 298 6.40 -6.36 -7.04
N ASN A 299 6.81 -5.47 -6.12
CA ASN A 299 8.22 -5.21 -5.86
C ASN A 299 8.89 -6.45 -5.27
N TYR A 300 8.24 -7.09 -4.30
CA TYR A 300 8.73 -8.34 -3.69
C TYR A 300 8.99 -9.43 -4.72
N LEU A 301 8.02 -9.67 -5.61
CA LEU A 301 8.08 -10.72 -6.63
C LEU A 301 9.05 -10.37 -7.77
N TYR A 302 8.94 -9.17 -8.35
CA TYR A 302 9.69 -8.83 -9.55
C TYR A 302 11.13 -8.40 -9.27
N ALA A 303 11.42 -7.82 -8.11
CA ALA A 303 12.78 -7.49 -7.69
C ALA A 303 13.48 -8.64 -6.92
N GLY A 304 12.76 -9.75 -6.66
CA GLY A 304 13.29 -10.92 -5.97
C GLY A 304 13.77 -10.59 -4.56
N LEU A 305 12.90 -9.98 -3.75
CA LEU A 305 13.26 -9.45 -2.43
C LEU A 305 13.35 -10.51 -1.32
N GLU A 306 12.97 -11.76 -1.58
CA GLU A 306 13.13 -12.88 -0.64
C GLU A 306 14.58 -12.97 -0.13
N GLY A 307 14.75 -12.90 1.19
CA GLY A 307 16.04 -12.89 1.88
C GLY A 307 16.91 -11.65 1.65
N ARG A 308 16.40 -10.61 0.97
CA ARG A 308 17.11 -9.34 0.72
C ARG A 308 16.61 -8.25 1.64
N THR A 309 17.52 -7.38 2.05
CA THR A 309 17.18 -6.17 2.82
C THR A 309 17.04 -4.97 1.90
N LEU A 310 16.08 -4.09 2.19
CA LEU A 310 15.90 -2.81 1.50
C LEU A 310 16.23 -1.68 2.46
N GLY A 311 17.53 -1.56 2.77
CA GLY A 311 18.02 -0.63 3.77
C GLY A 311 17.44 -0.91 5.16
N SER A 312 17.04 0.14 5.85
CA SER A 312 16.51 0.10 7.21
C SER A 312 14.98 0.14 7.23
N MET A 313 14.29 -0.35 6.20
CA MET A 313 12.82 -0.26 6.15
C MET A 313 12.18 -1.63 6.33
N ALA A 314 11.29 -1.71 7.31
CA ALA A 314 10.51 -2.89 7.63
C ALA A 314 9.02 -2.56 7.62
N GLY A 315 8.21 -3.46 7.09
CA GLY A 315 6.79 -3.23 6.85
C GLY A 315 6.13 -4.48 6.26
N PRO A 316 4.79 -4.57 6.28
CA PRO A 316 4.11 -5.54 5.46
C PRO A 316 4.41 -5.33 3.99
N VAL A 317 4.47 -6.44 3.26
CA VAL A 317 4.37 -6.47 1.81
C VAL A 317 2.90 -6.63 1.46
N THR A 318 2.37 -5.78 0.59
CA THR A 318 0.92 -5.52 0.47
C THR A 318 0.44 -5.59 -0.97
N PHE A 319 -0.87 -5.63 -1.17
CA PHE A 319 -1.50 -5.88 -2.48
C PHE A 319 -1.94 -4.57 -3.16
N GLY A 320 -1.22 -3.49 -2.82
CA GLY A 320 -1.56 -2.10 -3.06
C GLY A 320 -1.11 -1.27 -1.86
N GLU A 321 -0.47 -0.14 -2.14
CA GLU A 321 -0.01 0.80 -1.13
C GLU A 321 -0.96 1.99 -1.15
N ILE A 322 -1.14 2.65 -0.01
CA ILE A 322 -1.97 3.85 0.06
C ILE A 322 -1.09 5.00 0.53
N ALA A 323 -1.03 6.05 -0.28
CA ALA A 323 -0.54 7.38 0.08
C ALA A 323 -1.47 8.39 -0.58
N TYR A 324 -2.50 8.82 0.16
CA TYR A 324 -3.68 9.57 -0.33
C TYR A 324 -4.57 8.85 -1.37
N MET A 325 -3.96 8.05 -2.24
CA MET A 325 -4.60 7.25 -3.28
C MET A 325 -4.01 5.84 -3.31
N LEU A 326 -4.66 4.96 -4.09
CA LEU A 326 -4.13 3.64 -4.37
C LEU A 326 -2.88 3.75 -5.27
N LEU A 327 -1.81 3.10 -4.85
CA LEU A 327 -0.55 2.99 -5.58
C LEU A 327 -0.20 1.52 -5.82
N THR A 328 0.60 1.28 -6.85
CA THR A 328 1.12 -0.04 -7.19
C THR A 328 2.62 0.05 -7.50
N GLN A 329 3.36 -1.02 -7.24
CA GLN A 329 4.82 -1.08 -7.51
C GLN A 329 5.59 0.07 -6.84
N THR A 330 5.23 0.43 -5.62
CA THR A 330 5.90 1.46 -4.81
C THR A 330 6.25 0.93 -3.43
N MET A 331 7.02 1.73 -2.69
CA MET A 331 7.05 1.62 -1.24
C MET A 331 6.57 2.95 -0.66
N VAL A 332 5.69 2.89 0.34
CA VAL A 332 5.21 4.06 1.06
C VAL A 332 5.77 4.02 2.48
N TYR A 333 6.18 5.18 2.97
CA TYR A 333 6.48 5.34 4.40
C TYR A 333 6.03 6.70 4.92
N LEU A 334 5.83 6.77 6.23
CA LEU A 334 5.51 7.99 6.95
C LEU A 334 6.57 8.20 8.02
N VAL A 335 7.11 9.42 8.06
CA VAL A 335 7.97 9.87 9.15
C VAL A 335 7.25 10.91 10.00
N ILE A 336 7.60 10.95 11.28
CA ILE A 336 7.27 12.05 12.17
C ILE A 336 8.53 12.87 12.40
N GLU A 337 8.41 14.16 12.14
CA GLU A 337 9.45 15.15 12.37
C GLU A 337 8.98 16.12 13.45
N ARG A 338 9.94 16.75 14.13
CA ARG A 338 9.71 17.80 15.11
C ARG A 338 10.39 19.07 14.65
N ASP A 339 9.78 20.20 14.98
CA ASP A 339 10.36 21.53 14.76
C ASP A 339 11.57 21.80 15.66
#